data_AF-F4W7A0-F1
#
_entry.id   AF-F4W7A0-F1
#
_cell.length_a   1.000
_cell.length_b   1.000
_cell.length_c   1.000
_cell.angle_alpha   90.00
_cell.angle_beta   90.00
_cell.angle_gamma   90.00
#
_symmetry.space_group_name_H-M   'P 1'
#
loop_
_entity.id
_entity.type
_entity.pdbx_description
1 polymer ?
#
loop_
_entity_poly.entity_id
_entity_poly.type
_entity_poly.pdbx_seq_one_letter_code
_entity_poly.pdbx_strand_id
1 'polypeptide(L)'
;MADQQLRGNKIRVFNLRVRQYLRKHYKPSKEKYFGICIYCLSEINYKKYYPTLLDHLTIHHPEVLTEEQKTQRNIHWAWDYFTPTSDGGQCNICSTRITSGIGPITKHLNIHRETHKFFDPDEVIYEYIYMYGASTSASGSMIVEEYEGASIASNLTDDG
;
A
#
# COMPACT_ATOMS: atom_id res chain seq x y z
N MET A 1 -7.61 27.12 -23.02
CA MET A 1 -6.38 26.34 -23.31
C MET A 1 -5.75 25.73 -22.04
N ALA A 2 -6.54 25.36 -21.02
CA ALA A 2 -6.02 24.84 -19.73
C ALA A 2 -6.20 23.31 -19.55
N ASP A 3 -6.99 22.66 -20.41
CA ASP A 3 -7.45 21.27 -20.23
C ASP A 3 -6.44 20.19 -20.67
N GLN A 4 -5.32 20.59 -21.27
CA GLN A 4 -4.34 19.65 -21.83
C GLN A 4 -3.16 19.37 -20.88
N GLN A 5 -2.94 20.20 -19.86
CA GLN A 5 -1.82 20.01 -18.93
C GLN A 5 -2.11 19.02 -17.79
N LEU A 6 -3.37 18.77 -17.44
CA LEU A 6 -3.73 17.78 -16.42
C LEU A 6 -3.57 16.33 -16.90
N ARG A 7 -3.45 16.08 -18.21
CA ARG A 7 -3.18 14.75 -18.77
C ARG A 7 -1.70 14.35 -18.73
N GLY A 8 -0.78 15.31 -18.56
CA GLY A 8 0.67 15.08 -18.53
C GLY A 8 1.19 14.64 -17.17
N ASN A 9 0.54 15.10 -16.10
CA ASN A 9 0.87 14.74 -14.72
C ASN A 9 0.02 13.55 -14.25
N LYS A 10 0.12 12.41 -14.94
CA LYS A 10 -0.08 11.14 -14.22
C LYS A 10 1.08 11.07 -13.23
N ILE A 11 0.88 11.67 -12.05
CA ILE A 11 1.68 11.38 -10.86
C ILE A 11 1.67 9.87 -10.80
N ARG A 12 2.80 9.25 -11.15
CA ARG A 12 2.97 7.81 -10.95
C ARG A 12 3.01 7.68 -9.45
N VAL A 13 1.85 7.51 -8.84
CA VAL A 13 1.74 7.07 -7.47
C VAL A 13 2.45 5.73 -7.49
N PHE A 14 3.69 5.70 -7.01
CA PHE A 14 4.49 4.49 -6.98
C PHE A 14 3.88 3.61 -5.90
N ASN A 15 2.82 2.89 -6.28
CA ASN A 15 2.11 2.04 -5.35
C ASN A 15 3.06 0.93 -4.92
N LEU A 16 3.24 0.81 -3.61
CA LEU A 16 4.07 -0.24 -3.04
C LEU A 16 3.46 -1.58 -3.43
N ARG A 17 4.22 -2.39 -4.19
CA ARG A 17 3.77 -3.67 -4.78
C ARG A 17 3.66 -4.81 -3.75
N VAL A 18 3.29 -4.48 -2.52
CA VAL A 18 3.04 -5.40 -1.42
C VAL A 18 1.56 -5.47 -1.07
N ARG A 19 1.22 -6.44 -0.22
CA ARG A 19 -0.06 -6.60 0.46
C ARG A 19 -0.57 -5.30 1.09
N GLN A 20 -1.87 -5.06 1.03
CA GLN A 20 -2.50 -3.85 1.56
C GLN A 20 -2.19 -3.60 3.04
N TYR A 21 -2.17 -4.65 3.88
CA TYR A 21 -1.87 -4.50 5.31
C TYR A 21 -0.44 -4.01 5.56
N LEU A 22 0.50 -4.25 4.66
CA LEU A 22 1.86 -3.70 4.77
C LEU A 22 1.93 -2.26 4.28
N ARG A 23 1.19 -1.93 3.21
CA ARG A 23 1.20 -0.58 2.63
C ARG A 23 0.89 0.51 3.66
N LYS A 24 0.07 0.21 4.67
CA LYS A 24 -0.28 1.20 5.70
C LYS A 24 0.89 1.63 6.61
N HIS A 25 1.99 0.90 6.59
CA HIS A 25 3.17 1.18 7.39
C HIS A 25 4.28 1.90 6.60
N TYR A 26 4.02 2.21 5.32
CA TYR A 26 5.02 2.75 4.42
C TYR A 26 4.45 3.87 3.54
N LYS A 27 5.22 4.95 3.43
CA LYS A 27 5.02 5.94 2.37
C LYS A 27 5.72 5.46 1.10
N PRO A 28 5.15 5.69 -0.09
CA PRO A 28 5.84 5.40 -1.34
C PRO A 28 7.04 6.34 -1.51
N SER A 29 8.18 5.80 -1.97
CA SER A 29 9.32 6.63 -2.38
C SER A 29 9.14 7.16 -3.81
N LYS A 30 9.90 8.20 -4.17
CA LYS A 30 10.04 8.67 -5.56
C LYS A 30 10.72 7.61 -6.42
N GLU A 31 11.52 6.73 -5.81
CA GLU A 31 12.16 5.62 -6.49
C GLU A 31 11.29 4.36 -6.50
N LYS A 32 11.27 3.66 -7.63
CA LYS A 32 10.56 2.38 -7.74
C LYS A 32 11.14 1.36 -6.77
N TYR A 33 10.25 0.61 -6.12
CA TYR A 33 10.60 -0.46 -5.19
C TYR A 33 11.31 0.01 -3.91
N PHE A 34 11.04 1.25 -3.51
CA PHE A 34 11.43 1.77 -2.22
C PHE A 34 10.19 2.17 -1.42
N GLY A 35 10.19 1.82 -0.13
CA GLY A 35 9.18 2.24 0.84
C GLY A 35 9.84 2.95 2.01
N ILE A 36 9.25 4.05 2.45
CA ILE A 36 9.73 4.84 3.59
C ILE A 36 8.89 4.44 4.80
N CYS A 37 9.51 3.87 5.82
CA CYS A 37 8.82 3.48 7.05
C CYS A 37 8.21 4.71 7.73
N ILE A 38 6.93 4.64 8.11
CA ILE A 38 6.28 5.80 8.76
C ILE A 38 6.70 6.01 10.21
N TYR A 39 7.33 5.01 10.83
CA TYR A 39 7.70 5.03 12.25
C TYR A 39 9.13 5.54 12.49
N CYS A 40 10.07 5.12 11.64
CA CYS A 40 11.49 5.48 11.77
C CYS A 40 12.06 6.23 10.57
N LEU A 41 11.23 6.52 9.55
CA LEU A 41 11.61 7.23 8.32
C LEU A 41 12.71 6.55 7.49
N SER A 42 13.05 5.29 7.81
CA SER A 42 14.02 4.50 7.05
C SER A 42 13.48 4.20 5.67
N GLU A 43 14.30 4.47 4.64
CA GLU A 43 14.01 4.11 3.26
C GLU A 43 14.53 2.70 2.96
N ILE A 44 13.65 1.84 2.44
CA ILE A 44 13.92 0.39 2.31
C ILE A 44 13.69 -0.05 0.87
N ASN A 45 14.72 -0.62 0.26
CA ASN A 45 14.64 -1.25 -1.05
C ASN A 45 14.08 -2.67 -0.92
N TYR A 46 12.98 -2.96 -1.61
CA TYR A 46 12.35 -4.29 -1.61
C TYR A 46 12.30 -4.93 -3.01
N LYS A 47 13.04 -4.39 -4.00
CA LYS A 47 12.98 -4.81 -5.41
C LYS A 47 13.25 -6.29 -5.61
N LYS A 48 14.27 -6.81 -4.92
CA LYS A 48 14.72 -8.21 -5.05
C LYS A 48 13.97 -9.14 -4.09
N TYR A 49 13.52 -8.61 -2.95
CA TYR A 49 12.94 -9.40 -1.88
C TYR A 49 11.80 -8.61 -1.22
N TYR A 50 10.57 -8.92 -1.62
CA TYR A 50 9.38 -8.28 -1.07
C TYR A 50 9.25 -8.42 0.46
N PRO A 51 9.63 -9.56 1.08
CA PRO A 51 9.54 -9.68 2.53
C PRO A 51 10.46 -8.73 3.30
N THR A 52 11.44 -8.05 2.67
CA THR A 52 12.27 -7.05 3.36
C THR A 52 11.45 -5.99 4.12
N LEU A 53 10.29 -5.58 3.58
CA LEU A 53 9.41 -4.66 4.30
C LEU A 53 8.78 -5.33 5.55
N LEU A 54 8.30 -6.57 5.42
CA LEU A 54 7.77 -7.28 6.59
C LEU A 54 8.86 -7.54 7.64
N ASP A 55 10.05 -7.93 7.21
CA ASP A 55 11.20 -8.19 8.08
C ASP A 55 11.58 -6.94 8.86
N HIS A 56 11.61 -5.78 8.19
CA HIS A 56 11.87 -4.49 8.84
C HIS A 56 10.87 -4.22 9.98
N LEU A 57 9.57 -4.36 9.72
CA LEU A 57 8.55 -4.16 10.77
C LEU A 57 8.68 -5.21 11.87
N THR A 58 8.96 -6.47 11.53
CA THR A 58 9.10 -7.55 12.51
C THR A 58 10.28 -7.33 13.45
N ILE A 59 11.37 -6.73 12.96
CA ILE A 59 12.59 -6.48 13.75
C ILE A 59 12.51 -5.17 14.53
N HIS A 60 12.08 -4.08 13.89
CA HIS A 60 12.19 -2.74 14.43
C HIS A 60 10.90 -2.18 15.01
N HIS A 61 9.75 -2.69 14.56
CA HIS A 61 8.42 -2.23 14.97
C HIS A 61 7.46 -3.42 15.22
N PRO A 62 7.87 -4.46 15.98
CA PRO A 62 7.09 -5.69 16.11
C PRO A 62 5.68 -5.49 16.69
N GLU A 63 5.47 -4.41 17.43
CA GLU A 63 4.21 -4.01 18.05
C GLU A 63 3.13 -3.59 17.04
N VAL A 64 3.51 -3.21 15.81
CA VAL A 64 2.56 -2.75 14.79
C VAL A 64 1.96 -3.89 13.97
N LEU A 65 2.44 -5.12 14.20
CA LEU A 65 2.04 -6.34 13.52
C LEU A 65 1.37 -7.33 14.48
N THR A 66 0.32 -7.98 14.00
CA THR A 66 -0.24 -9.18 14.65
C THR A 66 0.67 -10.39 14.42
N GLU A 67 0.58 -11.42 15.28
CA GLU A 67 1.34 -12.67 15.13
C GLU A 67 1.07 -13.36 13.78
N GLU A 68 -0.17 -13.30 13.29
CA GLU A 68 -0.54 -13.83 11.98
C GLU A 68 0.19 -13.09 10.85
N GLN A 69 0.29 -11.76 10.93
CA GLN A 69 0.96 -10.93 9.91
C GLN A 69 2.47 -11.17 9.85
N LYS A 70 3.11 -11.42 10.99
CA LYS A 70 4.56 -11.70 11.09
C LYS A 70 4.96 -12.97 10.34
N THR A 71 4.05 -13.93 10.18
CA THR A 71 4.35 -15.23 9.56
C THR A 71 3.93 -15.33 8.09
N GLN A 72 3.29 -14.29 7.54
CA GLN A 72 2.83 -14.31 6.15
C GLN A 72 4.00 -14.34 5.16
N ARG A 73 3.92 -15.24 4.17
CA ARG A 73 4.94 -15.38 3.10
C ARG A 73 4.51 -14.79 1.76
N ASN A 74 3.21 -14.61 1.57
CA ASN A 74 2.60 -14.13 0.34
C ASN A 74 2.50 -12.61 0.33
N ILE A 75 3.66 -11.95 0.24
CA ILE A 75 3.80 -10.50 0.46
C ILE A 75 3.44 -9.66 -0.78
N HIS A 76 3.48 -10.24 -1.97
CA HIS A 76 3.17 -9.51 -3.20
C HIS A 76 1.69 -9.10 -3.24
N TRP A 77 1.41 -7.88 -3.72
CA TRP A 77 0.06 -7.28 -3.74
C TRP A 77 -1.02 -8.16 -4.37
N ALA A 78 -0.66 -8.94 -5.40
CA ALA A 78 -1.62 -9.76 -6.13
C ALA A 78 -2.35 -10.77 -5.22
N TRP A 79 -1.72 -11.15 -4.10
CA TRP A 79 -2.32 -12.04 -3.14
C TRP A 79 -3.50 -11.42 -2.37
N ASP A 80 -3.71 -10.10 -2.41
CA ASP A 80 -4.93 -9.47 -1.86
C ASP A 80 -6.21 -9.92 -2.57
N TYR A 81 -6.06 -10.44 -3.79
CA TYR A 81 -7.16 -10.93 -4.62
C TYR A 81 -7.23 -12.45 -4.72
N PHE A 82 -6.41 -13.16 -3.94
CA PHE A 82 -6.30 -14.60 -3.99
C PHE A 82 -6.36 -15.22 -2.61
N THR A 83 -7.15 -16.28 -2.49
CA THR A 83 -7.09 -17.20 -1.36
C THR A 83 -5.99 -18.23 -1.63
N PRO A 84 -4.95 -18.34 -0.78
CA PRO A 84 -3.88 -19.31 -0.99
C PRO A 84 -4.37 -20.76 -0.98
N THR A 85 -3.82 -21.59 -1.87
CA THR A 85 -4.00 -23.05 -1.89
C THR A 85 -2.65 -23.74 -1.76
N SER A 86 -2.64 -25.07 -1.61
CA SER A 86 -1.41 -25.87 -1.51
C SER A 86 -0.45 -25.70 -2.70
N ASP A 87 -0.97 -25.38 -3.88
CA ASP A 87 -0.28 -25.34 -5.17
C ASP A 87 -0.39 -23.99 -5.89
N GLY A 88 -0.93 -22.96 -5.23
CA GLY A 88 -1.16 -21.65 -5.84
C GLY A 88 -2.22 -20.84 -5.11
N GLY A 89 -3.25 -20.41 -5.82
CA GLY A 89 -4.36 -19.70 -5.20
C GLY A 89 -5.64 -19.73 -6.02
N GLN A 90 -6.75 -19.49 -5.34
CA GLN A 90 -8.05 -19.25 -5.96
C GLN A 90 -8.31 -17.75 -6.06
N CYS A 91 -8.64 -17.27 -7.26
CA CYS A 91 -9.01 -15.88 -7.48
C CYS A 91 -10.32 -15.56 -6.78
N ASN A 92 -10.33 -14.51 -5.96
CA ASN A 92 -11.51 -14.09 -5.21
C ASN A 92 -12.54 -13.34 -6.10
N ILE A 93 -12.17 -12.97 -7.33
CA ILE A 93 -13.04 -12.24 -8.27
C ILE A 93 -13.88 -13.21 -9.11
N CYS A 94 -13.29 -14.29 -9.62
CA CYS A 94 -13.97 -15.23 -10.52
C CYS A 94 -13.87 -16.69 -10.08
N SER A 95 -13.35 -16.96 -8.90
CA SER A 95 -13.18 -18.30 -8.33
C SER A 95 -12.26 -19.24 -9.14
N THR A 96 -11.58 -18.73 -10.18
CA THR A 96 -10.62 -19.50 -10.98
C THR A 96 -9.43 -19.90 -10.13
N ARG A 97 -9.03 -21.18 -10.21
CA ARG A 97 -7.84 -21.70 -9.54
C ARG A 97 -6.62 -21.52 -10.44
N ILE A 98 -5.59 -20.86 -9.91
CA ILE A 98 -4.31 -20.67 -10.59
C ILE A 98 -3.25 -21.50 -9.85
N THR A 99 -2.80 -22.56 -10.51
CA THR A 99 -1.81 -23.49 -9.98
C THR A 99 -0.41 -23.07 -10.41
N SER A 100 0.13 -22.02 -9.80
CA SER A 100 1.54 -21.57 -9.97
C SER A 100 1.77 -20.22 -9.30
N GLY A 101 3.04 -19.88 -9.04
CA GLY A 101 3.49 -18.72 -8.28
C GLY A 101 3.09 -17.34 -8.83
N ILE A 102 3.82 -16.31 -8.41
CA ILE A 102 3.32 -14.93 -8.52
C ILE A 102 3.12 -14.41 -9.95
N GLY A 103 3.88 -14.92 -10.92
CA GLY A 103 3.79 -14.51 -12.33
C GLY A 103 2.42 -14.84 -12.93
N PRO A 104 2.00 -16.12 -12.96
CA PRO A 104 0.67 -16.53 -13.41
C PRO A 104 -0.49 -15.85 -12.68
N ILE A 105 -0.41 -15.72 -11.36
CA ILE A 105 -1.38 -14.97 -10.55
C ILE A 105 -1.51 -13.52 -11.03
N THR A 106 -0.38 -12.83 -11.24
CA THR A 106 -0.37 -11.44 -11.72
C THR A 106 -0.91 -11.34 -13.15
N LYS A 107 -0.56 -12.28 -14.03
CA LYS A 107 -1.08 -12.34 -15.40
C LYS A 107 -2.60 -12.54 -15.41
N HIS A 108 -3.12 -13.39 -14.53
CA HIS A 108 -4.56 -13.58 -14.38
C HIS A 108 -5.29 -12.29 -13.96
N LEU A 109 -4.74 -11.53 -13.01
CA LEU A 109 -5.32 -10.24 -12.61
C LEU A 109 -5.33 -9.20 -13.75
N ASN A 110 -4.34 -9.24 -14.65
CA ASN A 110 -4.37 -8.37 -15.83
C ASN A 110 -5.54 -8.68 -16.78
N ILE A 111 -5.98 -9.94 -16.86
CA ILE A 111 -7.19 -10.29 -17.62
C ILE A 111 -8.39 -9.59 -17.01
N HIS A 112 -8.53 -9.62 -15.67
CA HIS A 112 -9.62 -8.92 -14.99
C HIS A 112 -9.61 -7.41 -15.21
N ARG A 113 -8.41 -6.81 -15.25
CA ARG A 113 -8.23 -5.39 -15.59
C ARG A 113 -8.81 -5.06 -16.96
N GLU A 114 -8.54 -5.91 -17.95
CA GLU A 114 -8.96 -5.70 -19.33
C GLU A 114 -10.47 -5.96 -19.53
N THR A 115 -11.04 -6.93 -18.81
CA THR A 115 -12.42 -7.40 -19.05
C THR A 115 -13.47 -6.76 -18.14
N HIS A 116 -13.17 -6.46 -16.88
CA HIS A 116 -14.21 -6.08 -15.90
C HIS A 116 -14.30 -4.58 -15.60
N LYS A 117 -13.38 -3.71 -16.06
CA LYS A 117 -13.34 -2.24 -15.81
C LYS A 117 -13.44 -1.77 -14.35
N PHE A 118 -13.62 -2.68 -13.39
CA PHE A 118 -13.76 -2.45 -11.94
C PHE A 118 -12.42 -2.64 -11.21
N PHE A 119 -11.37 -3.00 -11.93
CA PHE A 119 -10.11 -3.44 -11.35
C PHE A 119 -8.99 -2.51 -11.77
N ASP A 120 -8.72 -1.48 -10.98
CA ASP A 120 -7.43 -0.80 -11.02
C ASP A 120 -6.72 -1.04 -9.66
N PRO A 121 -5.73 -1.95 -9.59
CA PRO A 121 -4.90 -2.09 -8.39
C PRO A 121 -3.98 -0.87 -8.20
N ASP A 122 -3.86 -0.03 -9.24
CA ASP A 122 -3.29 1.31 -9.20
C ASP A 122 -4.40 2.38 -9.01
N GLU A 123 -5.67 2.02 -8.75
CA GLU A 123 -6.71 2.99 -8.39
C GLU A 123 -6.22 3.70 -7.16
N VAL A 124 -5.84 4.95 -7.41
CA VAL A 124 -5.26 5.86 -6.48
C VAL A 124 -6.31 6.05 -5.39
N ILE A 125 -6.13 5.38 -4.24
CA ILE A 125 -6.70 5.89 -3.00
C ILE A 125 -6.00 7.23 -2.82
N TYR A 126 -6.65 8.30 -3.27
CA TYR A 126 -6.11 9.64 -3.24
C TYR A 126 -5.49 9.92 -1.87
N GLU A 127 -4.39 10.66 -1.91
CA GLU A 127 -3.74 11.38 -0.81
C GLU A 127 -4.74 11.98 0.21
N TYR A 128 -5.97 12.25 -0.25
CA TYR A 128 -7.10 12.73 0.53
C TYR A 128 -7.50 11.84 1.73
N ILE A 129 -7.51 10.51 1.61
CA ILE A 129 -7.86 9.63 2.75
C ILE A 129 -6.73 9.58 3.79
N TYR A 130 -5.49 9.69 3.33
CA TYR A 130 -4.30 9.62 4.19
C TYR A 130 -3.96 10.95 4.87
N MET A 131 -4.31 12.10 4.28
CA MET A 131 -4.10 13.42 4.89
C MET A 131 -5.23 13.86 5.82
N TYR A 132 -6.48 13.40 5.61
CA TYR A 132 -7.64 13.94 6.33
C TYR A 132 -8.43 12.93 7.18
N GLY A 133 -8.01 11.66 7.26
CA GLY A 133 -8.56 10.68 8.22
C GLY A 133 -10.09 10.52 8.17
N ALA A 134 -10.60 9.70 7.24
CA ALA A 134 -12.04 9.42 7.21
C ALA A 134 -12.43 8.37 8.28
N SER A 135 -13.04 8.82 9.37
CA SER A 135 -13.96 8.02 10.18
C SER A 135 -15.28 7.88 9.41
N THR A 136 -15.56 6.68 8.90
CA THR A 136 -16.81 6.41 8.19
C THR A 136 -17.92 6.07 9.18
N SER A 137 -18.78 7.04 9.53
CA SER A 137 -20.14 6.73 9.97
C SER A 137 -21.02 6.44 8.75
N ALA A 138 -21.80 5.37 8.85
CA ALA A 138 -22.74 4.92 7.82
C ALA A 138 -23.88 5.93 7.60
N SER A 139 -23.63 6.97 6.80
CA SER A 139 -24.59 7.65 5.93
C SER A 139 -23.81 8.75 5.21
N GLY A 140 -23.91 8.79 3.88
CA GLY A 140 -23.07 9.61 3.01
C GLY A 140 -23.28 11.11 3.15
N SER A 141 -22.69 11.72 4.16
CA SER A 141 -22.42 13.17 4.20
C SER A 141 -21.17 13.44 5.04
N MET A 142 -20.11 13.90 4.38
CA MET A 142 -18.89 14.35 5.05
C MET A 142 -19.09 15.80 5.51
N ILE A 143 -19.04 16.01 6.82
CA ILE A 143 -18.71 17.30 7.43
C ILE A 143 -17.18 17.40 7.50
N VAL A 144 -16.63 18.51 7.05
CA VAL A 144 -15.19 18.80 7.07
C VAL A 144 -14.91 19.59 8.34
N GLU A 145 -14.15 19.02 9.28
CA GLU A 145 -13.55 19.79 10.37
C GLU A 145 -12.05 19.95 10.11
N GLU A 146 -11.64 21.21 9.99
CA GLU A 146 -10.27 21.65 9.79
C GLU A 146 -9.52 21.53 11.12
N TYR A 147 -8.51 20.66 11.21
CA TYR A 147 -7.62 20.60 12.36
C TYR A 147 -6.39 21.48 12.10
N GLU A 148 -6.24 22.56 12.87
CA GLU A 148 -5.00 23.33 12.88
C GLU A 148 -3.92 22.54 13.64
N GLY A 149 -2.82 22.25 12.96
CA GLY A 149 -1.71 21.46 13.48
C GLY A 149 -1.02 22.14 14.68
N ALA A 150 -0.90 21.40 15.79
CA ALA A 150 -0.06 21.80 16.91
C ALA A 150 1.42 21.69 16.53
N SER A 151 2.07 22.84 16.35
CA SER A 151 3.51 22.99 16.28
C SER A 151 4.17 22.54 17.59
N ILE A 152 4.92 21.44 17.57
CA ILE A 152 5.92 21.17 18.62
C ILE A 152 7.24 21.77 18.15
N ALA A 153 7.55 22.95 18.69
CA ALA A 153 8.82 23.61 18.54
C ALA A 153 9.93 22.78 19.21
N SER A 154 10.92 22.37 18.42
CA SER A 154 12.20 21.88 18.90
C SER A 154 12.97 23.03 19.54
N ASN A 155 13.19 22.99 20.85
CA ASN A 155 14.23 23.80 21.48
C ASN A 155 15.27 22.88 22.11
N LEU A 156 16.32 22.62 21.34
CA LEU A 156 17.66 22.34 21.86
C LEU A 156 18.46 23.63 21.67
N THR A 157 18.84 24.28 22.77
CA THR A 157 20.13 24.95 22.86
C THR A 157 20.72 24.72 24.25
N ASP A 158 21.95 24.27 24.20
CA ASP A 158 22.94 23.98 25.22
C ASP A 158 23.59 25.27 25.77
N ASP A 159 24.19 25.12 26.95
CA ASP A 159 25.25 25.91 27.58
C ASP A 159 25.00 27.34 28.16
N GLY A 160 25.39 27.48 29.44
CA GLY A 160 25.45 28.70 30.24
C GLY A 160 25.44 28.44 31.75
#